data_AF-A0A914PKN2-F1
#
_entry.id   AF-A0A914PKN2-F1
#
_cell.length_a   1.000
_cell.length_b   1.000
_cell.length_c   1.000
_cell.angle_alpha   90.00
_cell.angle_beta   90.00
_cell.angle_gamma   90.00
#
_symmetry.space_group_name_H-M   'P 1'
#
loop_
_entity.id
_entity.type
_entity.pdbx_description
1 polymer ?
#
loop_
_entity_poly.entity_id
_entity_poly.type
_entity_poly.pdbx_seq_one_letter_code
_entity_poly.pdbx_strand_id
1 'polypeptide(L)'
;MKSEQDIQDQGMFDTKDDFSLVIQPFFEDDIIPPELADGSVDLDFFAGDCFHFSQFGHGVVAKNLWNNILQPVGQKARKSNLSDYDFALNCPDPNCPFIRTTKNSKDCSKYFQPTKLY
;
A
#
# COMPACT_ATOMS: atom_id res chain seq x y z
N MET A 1 -12.90 1.98 -6.00
CA MET A 1 -12.45 3.39 -6.05
C MET A 1 -12.31 3.87 -7.50
N LYS A 2 -13.38 3.81 -8.31
CA LYS A 2 -13.26 4.08 -9.76
C LYS A 2 -12.97 5.55 -10.05
N SER A 3 -13.69 6.46 -9.41
CA SER A 3 -13.51 7.89 -9.63
C SER A 3 -12.13 8.36 -9.19
N GLU A 4 -11.61 7.83 -8.07
CA GLU A 4 -10.28 8.14 -7.58
C GLU A 4 -9.19 7.61 -8.54
N GLN A 5 -9.39 6.41 -9.09
CA GLN A 5 -8.53 5.83 -10.10
C GLN A 5 -8.54 6.67 -11.39
N ASP A 6 -9.71 7.13 -11.84
CA ASP A 6 -9.84 8.01 -13.01
C ASP A 6 -9.06 9.33 -12.80
N ILE A 7 -9.10 9.91 -11.59
CA ILE A 7 -8.34 11.14 -11.26
C ILE A 7 -6.83 10.88 -11.30
N GLN A 8 -6.37 9.73 -10.78
CA GLN A 8 -4.96 9.33 -10.88
C GLN A 8 -4.54 9.19 -12.35
N ASP A 9 -5.29 8.41 -13.13
CA ASP A 9 -4.87 7.97 -14.46
C ASP A 9 -4.95 9.08 -15.51
N GLN A 10 -5.75 10.13 -15.25
CA GLN A 10 -5.73 11.37 -16.03
C GLN A 10 -4.44 12.17 -15.86
N GLY A 11 -3.60 11.86 -14.87
CA GLY A 11 -2.35 12.58 -14.63
C GLY A 11 -2.54 14.03 -14.21
N MET A 12 -3.72 14.38 -13.67
CA MET A 12 -4.08 15.75 -13.27
C MET A 12 -3.06 16.38 -12.30
N PHE A 13 -2.39 15.53 -11.52
CA PHE A 13 -1.41 15.91 -10.51
C PHE A 13 0.05 15.69 -10.93
N ASP A 14 0.32 15.17 -12.12
CA ASP A 14 1.69 14.86 -12.59
C ASP A 14 2.39 16.05 -13.27
N THR A 15 1.86 17.26 -13.05
CA THR A 15 2.35 18.52 -13.65
C THR A 15 3.68 19.03 -13.07
N LYS A 16 4.06 18.52 -11.88
CA LYS A 16 5.31 18.85 -11.19
C LYS A 16 6.03 17.57 -10.75
N ASP A 17 7.27 17.72 -10.29
CA ASP A 17 8.09 16.60 -9.80
C ASP A 17 8.06 16.43 -8.28
N ASP A 18 7.36 17.31 -7.56
CA ASP A 18 7.30 17.36 -6.09
C ASP A 18 6.01 16.76 -5.51
N PHE A 19 5.09 16.29 -6.37
CA PHE A 19 3.82 15.71 -5.97
C PHE A 19 3.36 14.64 -6.96
N SER A 20 2.65 13.63 -6.47
CA SER A 20 1.93 12.63 -7.30
C SER A 20 0.75 12.09 -6.51
N LEU A 21 -0.36 11.81 -7.19
CA LEU A 21 -1.51 11.11 -6.62
C LEU A 21 -1.39 9.63 -6.94
N VAL A 22 -1.47 8.77 -5.93
CA VAL A 22 -1.41 7.31 -6.13
C VAL A 22 -2.43 6.59 -5.25
N ILE A 23 -3.33 5.85 -5.87
CA ILE A 23 -4.33 5.01 -5.22
C ILE A 23 -3.66 3.76 -4.65
N GLN A 24 -4.04 3.40 -3.41
CA GLN A 24 -3.58 2.17 -2.75
C GLN A 24 -4.76 1.21 -2.60
N PRO A 25 -4.99 0.28 -3.54
CA PRO A 25 -6.23 -0.47 -3.65
C PRO A 25 -6.32 -1.70 -2.72
N PHE A 26 -5.47 -1.82 -1.70
CA PHE A 26 -5.34 -3.06 -0.90
C PHE A 26 -6.63 -3.48 -0.15
N PHE A 27 -7.65 -2.62 -0.09
CA PHE A 27 -8.98 -2.90 0.47
C PHE A 27 -10.12 -2.88 -0.55
N GLU A 28 -9.86 -3.07 -1.85
CA GLU A 28 -10.93 -2.96 -2.85
C GLU A 28 -11.64 -4.26 -3.22
N ASP A 29 -10.90 -5.36 -3.42
CA ASP A 29 -11.47 -6.54 -4.08
C ASP A 29 -11.80 -7.66 -3.07
N ASP A 30 -10.76 -8.24 -2.42
CA ASP A 30 -10.93 -9.35 -1.49
C ASP A 30 -10.26 -9.02 -0.14
N ILE A 31 -11.07 -8.77 0.89
CA ILE A 31 -10.60 -8.57 2.26
C ILE A 31 -10.99 -9.81 3.07
N ILE A 32 -10.00 -10.55 3.56
CA ILE A 32 -10.24 -11.56 4.60
C ILE A 32 -10.33 -10.80 5.93
N PRO A 33 -11.45 -10.86 6.65
CA PRO A 33 -11.65 -10.16 7.91
C PRO A 33 -10.72 -10.73 8.99
N PRO A 34 -10.42 -9.96 10.07
CA PRO A 34 -9.56 -10.44 11.14
C PRO A 34 -10.27 -11.54 11.95
N GLU A 35 -9.83 -12.78 11.74
CA GLU A 35 -10.39 -13.99 12.36
C GLU A 35 -9.31 -14.73 13.16
N LEU A 36 -9.72 -15.26 14.32
CA LEU A 36 -8.93 -16.21 15.09
C LEU A 36 -8.89 -17.58 14.39
N ALA A 37 -8.01 -18.47 14.86
CA ALA A 37 -7.85 -19.81 14.29
C ALA A 37 -9.12 -20.68 14.34
N ASP A 38 -10.07 -20.34 15.21
CA ASP A 38 -11.37 -21.02 15.32
C ASP A 38 -12.47 -20.39 14.42
N GLY A 39 -12.13 -19.36 13.65
CA GLY A 39 -13.05 -18.63 12.75
C GLY A 39 -13.91 -17.57 13.44
N SER A 40 -13.72 -17.32 14.74
CA SER A 40 -14.35 -16.19 15.41
C SER A 40 -13.63 -14.87 15.08
N VAL A 41 -14.33 -13.74 15.23
CA VAL A 41 -13.74 -12.42 14.99
C VAL A 41 -12.66 -12.14 16.03
N ASP A 42 -11.49 -11.71 15.57
CA ASP A 42 -10.43 -11.25 16.46
C ASP A 42 -10.77 -9.84 16.98
N LEU A 43 -11.32 -9.79 18.21
CA LEU A 43 -11.73 -8.53 18.83
C LEU A 43 -10.54 -7.66 19.27
N ASP A 44 -9.32 -8.21 19.42
CA ASP A 44 -8.13 -7.43 19.73
C ASP A 44 -7.73 -6.54 18.54
N PHE A 45 -8.22 -6.86 17.33
CA PHE A 45 -8.07 -6.03 16.14
C PHE A 45 -8.80 -4.68 16.24
N PHE A 46 -9.86 -4.59 17.06
CA PHE A 46 -10.70 -3.40 17.21
C PHE A 46 -10.48 -2.69 18.55
N ALA A 47 -10.72 -1.39 18.57
CA ALA A 47 -10.71 -0.58 19.77
C ALA A 47 -11.92 -0.93 20.67
N GLY A 48 -11.98 -0.32 21.86
CA GLY A 48 -13.02 -0.64 22.86
C GLY A 48 -14.47 -0.34 22.41
N ASP A 49 -14.66 0.39 21.31
CA ASP A 49 -15.97 0.61 20.68
C ASP A 49 -16.35 -0.45 19.64
N CYS A 50 -15.49 -1.44 19.41
CA CYS A 50 -15.65 -2.53 18.45
C CYS A 50 -15.83 -2.07 16.99
N PHE A 51 -15.38 -0.85 16.66
CA PHE A 51 -15.51 -0.28 15.33
C PHE A 51 -14.19 0.28 14.80
N HIS A 52 -13.54 1.17 15.54
CA HIS A 52 -12.23 1.68 15.14
C HIS A 52 -11.18 0.58 15.27
N PHE A 53 -10.11 0.64 14.47
CA PHE A 53 -8.99 -0.26 14.67
C PHE A 53 -8.29 0.05 16.00
N SER A 54 -7.88 -1.00 16.71
CA SER A 54 -6.97 -0.85 17.84
C SER A 54 -5.59 -0.43 17.35
N GLN A 55 -4.66 -0.18 18.28
CA GLN A 55 -3.25 0.00 17.92
C GLN A 55 -2.72 -1.20 17.13
N PHE A 56 -3.15 -2.42 17.49
CA PHE A 56 -2.80 -3.64 16.79
C PHE A 56 -3.41 -3.68 15.38
N GLY A 57 -4.71 -3.43 15.23
CA GLY A 57 -5.37 -3.37 13.92
C GLY A 57 -4.75 -2.32 12.99
N HIS A 58 -4.44 -1.12 13.50
CA HIS A 58 -3.72 -0.10 12.74
C HIS A 58 -2.35 -0.59 12.26
N GLY A 59 -1.62 -1.36 13.07
CA GLY A 59 -0.35 -1.98 12.69
C GLY A 59 -0.50 -2.92 11.50
N VAL A 60 -1.46 -3.84 11.54
CA VAL A 60 -1.71 -4.80 10.44
C VAL A 60 -2.11 -4.09 9.15
N VAL A 61 -3.01 -3.10 9.24
CA VAL A 61 -3.43 -2.29 8.08
C VAL A 61 -2.26 -1.47 7.51
N ALA A 62 -1.41 -0.90 8.37
CA ALA A 62 -0.23 -0.15 7.95
C ALA A 62 0.79 -1.05 7.23
N LYS A 63 0.95 -2.31 7.63
CA LYS A 63 1.81 -3.27 6.91
C LYS A 63 1.29 -3.54 5.48
N ASN A 64 -0.01 -3.73 5.32
CA ASN A 64 -0.63 -3.91 3.99
C ASN A 64 -0.43 -2.67 3.11
N LEU A 65 -0.68 -1.47 3.66
CA LEU A 65 -0.43 -0.20 3.00
C LEU A 65 1.04 -0.04 2.57
N TRP A 66 2.00 -0.33 3.47
CA TRP A 66 3.43 -0.24 3.18
C TRP A 66 3.82 -1.09 1.97
N ASN A 67 3.38 -2.35 1.97
CA ASN A 67 3.64 -3.27 0.87
C ASN A 67 3.01 -2.77 -0.44
N ASN A 68 1.83 -2.17 -0.38
CA ASN A 68 1.13 -1.61 -1.53
C ASN A 68 1.86 -0.38 -2.12
N ILE A 69 2.39 0.50 -1.28
CA ILE A 69 3.13 1.71 -1.68
C ILE A 69 4.38 1.35 -2.49
N LEU A 70 5.03 0.22 -2.18
CA LEU A 70 6.24 -0.25 -2.86
C LEU A 70 5.96 -1.03 -4.16
N GLN A 71 4.71 -1.39 -4.44
CA GLN A 71 4.33 -2.08 -5.67
C GLN A 71 4.10 -1.08 -6.82
N PRO A 72 4.58 -1.38 -8.04
CA PRO A 72 4.36 -0.53 -9.22
C PRO A 72 2.87 -0.23 -9.44
N VAL A 73 2.56 0.99 -9.86
CA VAL A 73 1.22 1.36 -10.34
C VAL A 73 0.80 0.42 -11.47
N GLY A 74 -0.43 -0.11 -11.39
CA GLY A 74 -0.95 -1.16 -12.28
C GLY A 74 -0.68 -2.59 -11.80
N GLN A 75 0.17 -2.78 -10.79
CA GLN A 75 0.48 -4.08 -10.18
C GLN A 75 0.27 -4.09 -8.66
N LYS A 76 -0.38 -3.05 -8.13
CA LYS A 76 -0.70 -2.96 -6.70
C LYS A 76 -1.68 -4.05 -6.31
N ALA A 77 -1.42 -4.70 -5.18
CA ALA A 77 -2.31 -5.69 -4.59
C ALA A 77 -3.66 -5.04 -4.28
N ARG A 78 -4.74 -5.74 -4.64
CA ARG A 78 -6.11 -5.29 -4.41
C ARG A 78 -6.82 -6.11 -3.33
N LYS A 79 -6.09 -7.03 -2.72
CA LYS A 79 -6.54 -8.00 -1.72
C LYS A 79 -5.70 -7.87 -0.47
N SER A 80 -6.30 -8.08 0.68
CA SER A 80 -5.61 -8.09 1.98
C SER A 80 -6.14 -9.22 2.85
N ASN A 81 -5.23 -9.89 3.55
CA ASN A 81 -5.57 -10.84 4.59
C ASN A 81 -5.37 -10.18 5.96
N LEU A 82 -6.46 -9.93 6.69
CA LEU A 82 -6.40 -9.34 8.02
C LEU A 82 -6.33 -10.38 9.14
N SER A 83 -6.28 -11.68 8.83
CA SER A 83 -6.01 -12.75 9.81
C SER A 83 -4.55 -13.23 9.78
N ASP A 84 -3.80 -12.89 8.72
CA ASP A 84 -2.36 -13.16 8.64
C ASP A 84 -1.59 -11.94 9.15
N TYR A 85 -0.99 -12.09 10.32
CA TYR A 85 -0.22 -11.02 10.97
C TYR A 85 1.28 -11.11 10.69
N ASP A 86 1.78 -12.23 10.18
CA ASP A 86 3.21 -12.56 10.10
C ASP A 86 3.82 -12.34 8.71
N PHE A 87 3.04 -11.84 7.74
CA PHE A 87 3.57 -11.50 6.42
C PHE A 87 4.69 -10.44 6.49
N ALA A 88 5.68 -10.59 5.61
CA ALA A 88 6.86 -9.74 5.57
C ALA A 88 6.56 -8.34 5.00
N LEU A 89 7.31 -7.35 5.46
CA LEU A 89 7.35 -6.02 4.84
C LEU A 89 8.27 -6.06 3.61
N ASN A 90 7.78 -5.52 2.51
CA ASN A 90 8.55 -5.40 1.27
C ASN A 90 9.73 -4.44 1.48
N CYS A 91 10.88 -4.81 0.95
CA CYS A 91 11.99 -3.90 0.71
C CYS A 91 11.78 -3.20 -0.64
N PRO A 92 12.33 -1.98 -0.83
CA PRO A 92 12.36 -1.36 -2.15
C PRO A 92 13.07 -2.27 -3.18
N ASP A 93 12.57 -2.26 -4.41
CA ASP A 93 13.19 -2.97 -5.53
C ASP A 93 14.62 -2.45 -5.75
N PRO A 94 15.66 -3.29 -5.72
CA PRO A 94 17.04 -2.84 -5.95
C PRO A 94 17.24 -2.16 -7.32
N ASN A 95 16.46 -2.55 -8.32
CA ASN A 95 16.48 -1.95 -9.66
C ASN A 95 15.57 -0.72 -9.76
N CYS A 96 14.80 -0.41 -8.72
CA CYS A 96 13.95 0.78 -8.65
C CYS A 96 13.59 1.15 -7.18
N PRO A 97 14.55 1.67 -6.39
CA PRO A 97 14.44 1.74 -4.93
C PRO A 97 13.66 2.97 -4.47
N PHE A 98 12.47 3.18 -5.03
CA PHE A 98 11.60 4.32 -4.76
C PHE A 98 10.22 3.87 -4.33
N ILE A 99 9.52 4.73 -3.59
CA ILE A 99 8.06 4.67 -3.50
C ILE A 99 7.50 4.79 -4.92
N ARG A 100 6.55 3.90 -5.27
CA ARG A 100 6.06 3.76 -6.64
C ARG A 100 4.96 4.79 -6.93
N THR A 101 5.18 5.54 -8.00
CA THR A 101 4.30 6.60 -8.51
C THR A 101 3.94 6.33 -9.96
N THR A 102 2.97 7.08 -10.50
CA THR A 102 2.62 7.06 -11.93
C THR A 102 3.84 7.37 -12.83
N LYS A 103 4.79 8.17 -12.34
CA LYS A 103 5.96 8.64 -13.12
C LYS A 103 7.17 7.71 -13.09
N ASN A 104 7.25 6.78 -12.14
CA ASN A 104 8.42 5.89 -11.95
C ASN A 104 8.09 4.38 -11.99
N SER A 105 6.81 4.00 -12.08
CA SER A 105 6.43 2.58 -12.01
C SER A 105 6.81 1.78 -13.26
N LYS A 106 6.80 2.41 -14.43
CA LYS A 106 7.22 1.78 -15.70
C LYS A 106 8.74 1.81 -15.89
N ASP A 107 9.34 2.94 -15.58
CA ASP A 107 10.79 3.17 -15.66
C ASP A 107 11.18 4.26 -14.68
N CYS A 108 12.17 3.98 -13.84
CA CYS A 108 12.71 4.91 -12.85
C CYS A 108 14.19 5.21 -13.05
N SER A 109 14.80 4.75 -14.14
CA SER A 109 16.19 5.03 -14.51
C SER A 109 16.53 6.52 -14.42
N LYS A 110 15.62 7.40 -14.87
CA LYS A 110 15.76 8.87 -14.79
C LYS A 110 15.86 9.44 -13.37
N TYR A 111 15.42 8.70 -12.36
CA TYR A 111 15.44 9.13 -10.95
C TYR A 111 16.62 8.55 -10.17
N PHE A 112 17.35 7.60 -10.75
CA PHE A 112 18.60 7.13 -10.17
C PHE A 112 19.63 8.24 -10.26
N GLN A 113 19.85 8.92 -9.14
CA GLN A 113 21.08 9.65 -8.95
C GLN A 113 22.14 8.65 -8.48
N PRO A 114 23.33 8.60 -9.10
CA PRO A 114 24.43 7.85 -8.53
C PRO A 114 24.65 8.39 -7.12
N THR A 115 24.64 7.51 -6.12
CA THR A 115 25.05 7.87 -4.77
C THR A 115 26.42 8.52 -4.89
N LYS A 116 26.51 9.85 -4.66
CA LYS A 116 27.81 10.46 -4.41
C LYS A 116 28.28 9.85 -3.10
N LEU A 117 29.14 8.85 -3.21
CA LEU A 117 29.94 8.39 -2.08
C LEU A 117 30.76 9.61 -1.65
N TYR A 118 30.35 10.21 -0.53
CA TYR A 118 31.15 11.21 0.17
C TYR A 118 32.35 10.53 0.81
#